data_AF-A0A536YIE2-F1
#
_entry.id   AF-A0A536YIE2-F1
#
_cell.length_a   1.000
_cell.length_b   1.000
_cell.length_c   1.000
_cell.angle_alpha   90.00
_cell.angle_beta   90.00
_cell.angle_gamma   90.00
#
_symmetry.space_group_name_H-M   'P 1'
#
loop_
_entity.id
_entity.type
_entity.pdbx_description
1 polymer ?
#
loop_
_entity_poly.entity_id
_entity_poly.type
_entity_poly.pdbx_seq_one_letter_code
_entity_poly.pdbx_strand_id
1 'polypeptide(L)'
;MPKAPLGLAVFALAASLAGCANFTAVRSGMPAQQVQAKLGAPETVRKNADGSEVWEYPGGPLGRQTYLVTLGSDHAVREVHQVLNDEYFSRVRAGMSRDEVRRLLGKPGETMVFGARDEEVWSWRYQDQNPMFFNVLFDRTAGTVRTTQRLEEILFLDQNM
;
A
#
# COMPACT_ATOMS: atom_id res chain seq x y z
N MET A 1 11.53 42.39 -38.84
CA MET A 1 11.65 40.93 -38.99
C MET A 1 12.10 40.36 -37.65
N PRO A 2 11.57 39.21 -37.19
CA PRO A 2 10.35 39.10 -36.40
C PRO A 2 10.59 38.82 -34.90
N LYS A 3 9.59 39.20 -34.08
CA LYS A 3 9.50 38.96 -32.64
C LYS A 3 9.04 37.52 -32.39
N ALA A 4 9.78 36.75 -31.59
CA ALA A 4 9.39 35.41 -31.17
C ALA A 4 8.22 35.49 -30.17
N PRO A 5 7.12 34.73 -30.37
CA PRO A 5 6.08 34.61 -29.36
C PRO A 5 6.46 33.57 -28.30
N LEU A 6 6.48 34.01 -27.05
CA LEU A 6 6.65 33.19 -25.86
C LEU A 6 5.41 32.28 -25.71
N GLY A 7 5.56 31.01 -26.06
CA GLY A 7 4.51 30.01 -25.94
C GLY A 7 4.16 29.74 -24.48
N LEU A 8 2.90 29.96 -24.12
CA LEU A 8 2.35 29.69 -22.80
C LEU A 8 2.16 28.16 -22.66
N ALA A 9 3.08 27.50 -21.96
CA ALA A 9 2.96 26.09 -21.61
C ALA A 9 1.87 25.94 -20.54
N VAL A 10 0.68 25.47 -20.94
CA VAL A 10 -0.39 25.08 -20.03
C VAL A 10 0.00 23.76 -19.36
N PHE A 11 0.56 23.84 -18.15
CA PHE A 11 0.64 22.68 -17.26
C PHE A 11 -0.78 22.33 -16.83
N ALA A 12 -1.37 21.32 -17.49
CA ALA A 12 -2.58 20.68 -17.02
C ALA A 12 -2.27 19.96 -15.70
N LEU A 13 -2.47 20.66 -14.60
CA LEU A 13 -2.43 20.11 -13.26
C LEU A 13 -3.61 19.13 -13.13
N ALA A 14 -3.34 17.84 -13.36
CA ALA A 14 -4.28 16.77 -13.08
C ALA A 14 -4.50 16.72 -11.56
N ALA A 15 -5.46 17.51 -11.09
CA ALA A 15 -5.97 17.45 -9.73
C ALA A 15 -6.70 16.11 -9.57
N SER A 16 -5.95 15.05 -9.24
CA SER A 16 -6.51 13.82 -8.71
C SER A 16 -7.25 14.19 -7.44
N LEU A 17 -8.59 14.20 -7.51
CA LEU A 17 -9.44 14.24 -6.33
C LEU A 17 -9.07 13.01 -5.49
N ALA A 18 -8.23 13.21 -4.49
CA ALA A 18 -8.12 12.29 -3.37
C ALA A 18 -9.41 12.40 -2.55
N GLY A 19 -10.53 11.98 -3.14
CA GLY A 19 -11.74 11.72 -2.39
C GLY A 19 -11.41 10.63 -1.39
N CYS A 20 -11.73 10.83 -0.11
CA CYS A 20 -11.57 9.81 0.91
C CYS A 20 -12.33 8.55 0.45
N ALA A 21 -11.60 7.57 -0.07
CA ALA A 21 -12.18 6.36 -0.60
C ALA A 21 -12.89 5.62 0.53
N ASN A 22 -14.22 5.51 0.45
CA ASN A 22 -15.02 4.87 1.49
C ASN A 22 -15.21 3.39 1.17
N PHE A 23 -14.32 2.55 1.72
CA PHE A 23 -14.35 1.11 1.51
C PHE A 23 -15.57 0.39 2.09
N THR A 24 -16.27 1.00 3.07
CA THR A 24 -17.52 0.43 3.63
C THR A 24 -18.66 0.37 2.61
N ALA A 25 -18.56 1.14 1.51
CA ALA A 25 -19.54 1.12 0.44
C ALA A 25 -19.32 -0.03 -0.56
N VAL A 26 -18.18 -0.72 -0.53
CA VAL A 26 -17.87 -1.86 -1.40
C VAL A 26 -18.42 -3.13 -0.76
N ARG A 27 -19.18 -3.90 -1.54
CA ARG A 27 -19.89 -5.10 -1.06
C ARG A 27 -19.60 -6.28 -1.98
N SER A 28 -19.71 -7.49 -1.45
CA SER A 28 -19.64 -8.71 -2.26
C SER A 28 -20.68 -8.67 -3.40
N GLY A 29 -20.30 -9.15 -4.58
CA GLY A 29 -21.07 -9.09 -5.82
C GLY A 29 -21.01 -7.76 -6.57
N MET A 30 -20.40 -6.69 -6.01
CA MET A 30 -20.25 -5.42 -6.71
C MET A 30 -19.32 -5.59 -7.93
N PRO A 31 -19.71 -5.12 -9.13
CA PRO A 31 -18.86 -5.24 -10.31
C PRO A 31 -17.65 -4.29 -10.23
N ALA A 32 -16.51 -4.73 -10.76
CA ALA A 32 -15.24 -4.03 -10.78
C ALA A 32 -15.34 -2.54 -11.20
N GLN A 33 -16.12 -2.25 -12.23
CA GLN A 33 -16.33 -0.89 -12.74
C GLN A 33 -17.00 0.03 -11.70
N GLN A 34 -17.94 -0.48 -10.91
CA GLN A 34 -18.57 0.29 -9.82
C GLN A 34 -17.60 0.51 -8.66
N VAL A 35 -16.71 -0.45 -8.38
CA VAL A 35 -15.63 -0.27 -7.40
C VAL A 35 -14.72 0.88 -7.83
N GLN A 36 -14.26 0.89 -9.09
CA GLN A 36 -13.42 1.97 -9.61
C GLN A 36 -14.13 3.32 -9.64
N ALA A 37 -15.42 3.36 -9.97
CA ALA A 37 -16.19 4.59 -9.92
C ALA A 37 -16.29 5.18 -8.49
N LYS A 38 -16.22 4.34 -7.46
CA LYS A 38 -16.29 4.76 -6.05
C LYS A 38 -14.93 5.08 -5.43
N LEU A 39 -13.93 4.25 -5.71
CA LEU A 39 -12.62 4.29 -5.06
C LEU A 39 -11.51 4.88 -5.94
N GLY A 40 -11.75 5.04 -7.24
CA GLY A 40 -10.72 5.29 -8.23
C GLY A 40 -10.00 4.01 -8.67
N ALA A 41 -8.97 4.20 -9.50
CA ALA A 41 -8.14 3.10 -9.96
C ALA A 41 -7.31 2.51 -8.79
N PRO A 42 -7.17 1.18 -8.70
CA PRO A 42 -6.23 0.58 -7.76
C PRO A 42 -4.80 0.94 -8.15
N GLU A 43 -3.91 1.02 -7.16
CA GLU A 43 -2.49 1.26 -7.43
C GLU A 43 -1.82 0.02 -8.03
N THR A 44 -2.21 -1.17 -7.59
CA THR A 44 -1.71 -2.44 -8.13
C THR A 44 -2.87 -3.39 -8.38
N VAL A 45 -2.81 -4.07 -9.53
CA VAL A 45 -3.70 -5.19 -9.88
C VAL A 45 -2.86 -6.44 -10.00
N ARG A 46 -3.10 -7.43 -9.13
CA ARG A 46 -2.53 -8.78 -9.26
C ARG A 46 -3.56 -9.70 -9.89
N LYS A 47 -3.19 -10.32 -11.00
CA LYS A 47 -4.00 -11.36 -11.64
C LYS A 47 -3.54 -12.73 -11.18
N ASN A 48 -4.49 -13.62 -10.90
CA ASN A 48 -4.24 -14.99 -10.53
C ASN A 48 -4.57 -15.93 -11.71
N ALA A 49 -4.03 -17.15 -11.67
CA ALA A 49 -4.20 -18.12 -12.75
C ALA A 49 -5.65 -18.61 -12.93
N ASP A 50 -6.47 -18.54 -11.87
CA ASP A 50 -7.90 -18.87 -11.89
C ASP A 50 -8.78 -17.75 -12.47
N GLY A 51 -8.17 -16.65 -12.93
CA GLY A 51 -8.86 -15.48 -13.46
C GLY A 51 -9.34 -14.49 -12.40
N SER A 52 -9.16 -14.80 -11.11
CA SER A 52 -9.41 -13.82 -10.04
C SER A 52 -8.36 -12.71 -10.05
N GLU A 53 -8.72 -11.57 -9.47
CA GLU A 53 -7.82 -10.43 -9.33
C GLU A 53 -7.80 -9.94 -7.88
N VAL A 54 -6.66 -9.48 -7.42
CA VAL A 54 -6.53 -8.74 -6.16
C VAL A 54 -6.09 -7.33 -6.48
N TRP A 55 -6.95 -6.38 -6.18
CA TRP A 55 -6.72 -4.96 -6.34
C TRP A 55 -6.22 -4.37 -5.02
N GLU A 56 -5.15 -3.60 -5.11
CA GLU A 56 -4.47 -3.02 -3.97
C GLU A 56 -4.70 -1.51 -3.94
N TYR A 57 -5.19 -1.03 -2.80
CA TYR A 57 -5.42 0.37 -2.50
C TYR A 57 -4.65 0.77 -1.24
N PRO A 58 -3.36 1.10 -1.35
CA PRO A 58 -2.61 1.65 -0.24
C PRO A 58 -3.06 3.09 0.04
N GLY A 59 -3.00 3.54 1.30
CA GLY A 59 -3.37 4.90 1.69
C GLY A 59 -2.38 5.99 1.27
N GLY A 60 -1.44 5.68 0.38
CA GLY A 60 -0.31 6.55 0.01
C GLY A 60 0.83 6.56 1.05
N PRO A 61 1.88 7.39 0.84
CA PRO A 61 3.09 7.38 1.68
C PRO A 61 2.85 7.64 3.17
N LEU A 62 1.87 8.48 3.50
CA LEU A 62 1.45 8.79 4.88
C LEU A 62 0.19 8.02 5.30
N GLY A 63 -0.28 7.09 4.47
CA GLY A 63 -1.47 6.29 4.71
C GLY A 63 -1.28 5.29 5.83
N ARG A 64 -2.30 5.14 6.69
CA ARG A 64 -2.32 4.18 7.81
C ARG A 64 -3.17 2.94 7.54
N GLN A 65 -3.63 2.80 6.30
CA GLN A 65 -4.48 1.70 5.87
C GLN A 65 -4.04 1.26 4.48
N THR A 66 -4.17 -0.04 4.23
CA THR A 66 -4.13 -0.62 2.89
C THR A 66 -5.32 -1.53 2.78
N TYR A 67 -6.06 -1.41 1.68
CA TYR A 67 -7.18 -2.29 1.37
C TYR A 67 -6.82 -3.22 0.21
N LEU A 68 -7.13 -4.49 0.37
CA LEU A 68 -7.10 -5.48 -0.70
C LEU A 68 -8.54 -5.82 -1.08
N VAL A 69 -8.88 -5.66 -2.35
CA VAL A 69 -10.19 -6.02 -2.92
C VAL A 69 -9.99 -7.21 -3.83
N THR A 70 -10.55 -8.36 -3.46
CA THR A 70 -10.51 -9.58 -4.27
C THR A 70 -11.73 -9.60 -5.19
N LEU A 71 -11.49 -9.73 -6.50
CA LEU A 71 -12.50 -9.95 -7.53
C LEU A 71 -12.44 -11.40 -7.99
N GLY A 72 -13.60 -12.01 -8.24
CA GLY A 72 -13.68 -13.32 -8.91
C GLY A 72 -13.36 -13.21 -10.41
N SER A 73 -13.31 -14.37 -11.08
CA SER A 73 -13.16 -14.46 -12.55
C SER A 73 -14.33 -13.83 -13.33
N ASP A 74 -15.44 -13.53 -12.67
CA ASP A 74 -16.57 -12.77 -13.17
C ASP A 74 -16.43 -11.24 -12.99
N HIS A 75 -15.27 -10.78 -12.54
CA HIS A 75 -14.96 -9.38 -12.24
C HIS A 75 -15.93 -8.74 -11.22
N ALA A 76 -16.44 -9.54 -10.28
CA ALA A 76 -17.25 -9.08 -9.16
C ALA A 76 -16.52 -9.28 -7.83
N VAL A 77 -16.72 -8.34 -6.89
CA VAL A 77 -16.10 -8.38 -5.55
C VAL A 77 -16.49 -9.66 -4.81
N ARG A 78 -15.48 -10.32 -4.26
CA ARG A 78 -15.63 -11.43 -3.32
C ARG A 78 -15.39 -10.96 -1.90
N GLU A 79 -14.28 -10.26 -1.69
CA GLU A 79 -13.81 -9.85 -0.37
C GLU A 79 -13.14 -8.48 -0.41
N VAL A 80 -13.22 -7.76 0.70
CA VAL A 80 -12.52 -6.49 0.93
C VAL A 80 -11.89 -6.56 2.31
N HIS A 81 -10.58 -6.40 2.39
CA HIS A 81 -9.83 -6.49 3.65
C HIS A 81 -8.99 -5.23 3.86
N GLN A 82 -9.13 -4.59 5.02
CA GLN A 82 -8.08 -3.70 5.54
C GLN A 82 -6.98 -4.60 6.10
N VAL A 83 -5.73 -4.45 5.64
CA VAL A 83 -4.66 -5.43 5.93
C VAL A 83 -3.55 -4.91 6.84
N LEU A 84 -3.64 -3.67 7.32
CA LEU A 84 -2.67 -3.11 8.26
C LEU A 84 -3.24 -3.19 9.67
N ASN A 85 -3.30 -4.41 10.21
CA ASN A 85 -3.82 -4.75 11.54
C ASN A 85 -3.17 -6.04 12.07
N ASP A 86 -3.42 -6.33 13.35
CA ASP A 86 -2.80 -7.45 14.07
C ASP A 86 -3.05 -8.82 13.44
N GLU A 87 -4.24 -9.05 12.89
CA GLU A 87 -4.56 -10.31 12.24
C GLU A 87 -3.61 -10.58 11.08
N TYR A 88 -3.44 -9.60 10.19
CA TYR A 88 -2.56 -9.72 9.02
C TYR A 88 -1.08 -9.68 9.40
N PHE A 89 -0.69 -8.83 10.35
CA PHE A 89 0.69 -8.77 10.85
C PHE A 89 1.15 -10.09 11.44
N SER A 90 0.26 -10.80 12.17
CA SER A 90 0.58 -12.11 12.75
C SER A 90 0.81 -13.20 11.69
N ARG A 91 0.39 -12.99 10.44
CA ARG A 91 0.60 -13.92 9.33
C ARG A 91 1.98 -13.77 8.71
N VAL A 92 2.68 -12.65 8.92
CA VAL A 92 4.06 -12.48 8.45
C VAL A 92 5.01 -13.28 9.34
N ARG A 93 5.70 -14.25 8.75
CA ARG A 93 6.60 -15.18 9.46
C ARG A 93 8.00 -15.16 8.87
N ALA A 94 8.98 -15.48 9.71
CA ALA A 94 10.36 -15.67 9.25
C ALA A 94 10.41 -16.72 8.12
N GLY A 95 11.27 -16.49 7.13
CA GLY A 95 11.39 -17.32 5.93
C GLY A 95 10.44 -16.94 4.78
N MET A 96 9.39 -16.14 5.01
CA MET A 96 8.53 -15.66 3.93
C MET A 96 9.31 -14.79 2.95
N SER A 97 9.05 -14.95 1.66
CA SER A 97 9.57 -14.09 0.60
C SER A 97 8.96 -12.69 0.62
N ARG A 98 9.65 -11.74 -0.01
CA ARG A 98 9.13 -10.40 -0.31
C ARG A 98 7.74 -10.42 -0.95
N ASP A 99 7.53 -11.31 -1.91
CA ASP A 99 6.26 -11.41 -2.63
C ASP A 99 5.12 -11.93 -1.74
N GLU A 100 5.39 -12.87 -0.84
CA GLU A 100 4.41 -13.33 0.14
C GLU A 100 4.00 -12.18 1.08
N VAL A 101 4.96 -11.36 1.52
CA VAL A 101 4.65 -10.18 2.34
C VAL A 101 3.85 -9.13 1.55
N ARG A 102 4.21 -8.83 0.29
CA ARG A 102 3.41 -7.93 -0.58
C ARG A 102 1.99 -8.44 -0.77
N ARG A 103 1.80 -9.76 -0.89
CA ARG A 103 0.48 -10.37 -1.03
C ARG A 103 -0.38 -10.20 0.21
N LEU A 104 0.23 -10.18 1.40
CA LEU A 104 -0.47 -9.99 2.68
C LEU A 104 -0.78 -8.52 2.97
N LEU A 105 0.21 -7.63 2.85
CA LEU A 105 0.14 -6.27 3.41
C LEU A 105 -0.01 -5.17 2.35
N GLY A 106 0.06 -5.51 1.07
CA GLY A 106 0.18 -4.51 0.02
C GLY A 106 1.51 -3.76 0.09
N LYS A 107 1.60 -2.60 -0.57
CA LYS A 107 2.87 -1.93 -0.88
C LYS A 107 3.36 -1.22 0.37
N PRO A 108 4.64 -1.38 0.75
CA PRO A 108 5.17 -0.62 1.86
C PRO A 108 5.16 0.88 1.52
N GLY A 109 4.91 1.69 2.55
CA GLY A 109 5.02 3.15 2.43
C GLY A 109 6.47 3.61 2.32
N GLU A 110 7.39 2.83 2.87
CA GLU A 110 8.82 3.11 2.86
C GLU A 110 9.66 1.82 2.73
N THR A 111 10.80 1.92 2.08
CA THR A 111 11.79 0.85 1.97
C THR A 111 13.18 1.41 2.24
N MET A 112 13.91 0.77 3.15
CA MET A 112 15.27 1.16 3.53
C MET A 112 16.22 -0.04 3.39
N VAL A 113 17.48 0.24 3.04
CA VAL A 113 18.52 -0.79 2.91
C VAL A 113 19.70 -0.47 3.82
N PHE A 114 20.08 -1.43 4.66
CA PHE A 114 21.23 -1.36 5.55
C PHE A 114 22.32 -2.33 5.08
N GLY A 115 23.21 -1.86 4.20
CA GLY A 115 24.22 -2.68 3.55
C GLY A 115 25.15 -3.43 4.51
N ALA A 116 25.54 -2.81 5.64
CA ALA A 116 26.43 -3.42 6.63
C ALA A 116 25.81 -4.63 7.35
N ARG A 117 24.48 -4.77 7.35
CA ARG A 117 23.74 -5.88 7.97
C ARG A 117 23.17 -6.86 6.95
N ASP A 118 23.43 -6.60 5.66
CA ASP A 118 22.74 -7.19 4.53
C ASP A 118 21.22 -7.29 4.75
N GLU A 119 20.62 -6.13 5.05
CA GLU A 119 19.25 -6.03 5.51
C GLU A 119 18.46 -5.04 4.65
N GLU A 120 17.22 -5.39 4.36
CA GLU A 120 16.23 -4.52 3.73
C GLU A 120 15.01 -4.46 4.64
N VAL A 121 14.48 -3.26 4.86
CA VAL A 121 13.36 -3.03 5.76
C VAL A 121 12.22 -2.42 4.97
N TRP A 122 11.05 -3.04 5.04
CA TRP A 122 9.81 -2.51 4.50
C TRP A 122 8.93 -2.04 5.65
N SER A 123 8.40 -0.83 5.53
CA SER A 123 7.66 -0.18 6.61
C SER A 123 6.27 0.23 6.16
N TRP A 124 5.29 -0.07 7.00
CA TRP A 124 3.90 0.40 6.87
C TRP A 124 3.54 1.22 8.09
N ARG A 125 2.96 2.40 7.88
CA ARG A 125 2.29 3.13 8.94
C ARG A 125 0.95 2.47 9.20
N TYR A 126 0.56 2.35 10.46
CA TYR A 126 -0.78 1.93 10.85
C TYR A 126 -1.23 2.68 12.11
N GLN A 127 -2.52 2.62 12.38
CA GLN A 127 -3.10 3.22 13.57
C GLN A 127 -3.44 2.12 14.58
N ASP A 128 -2.88 2.22 15.79
CA ASP A 128 -3.32 1.51 16.98
C ASP A 128 -3.81 2.53 18.01
N GLN A 129 -3.61 2.30 19.31
CA GLN A 129 -3.73 3.34 20.34
C GLN A 129 -2.89 4.58 20.00
N ASN A 130 -1.69 4.37 19.44
CA ASN A 130 -0.79 5.41 18.93
C ASN A 130 -0.53 5.22 17.43
N PRO A 131 -0.03 6.24 16.70
CA PRO A 131 0.54 6.05 15.37
C PRO A 131 1.76 5.13 15.43
N MET A 132 1.79 4.10 14.59
CA MET A 132 2.81 3.05 14.62
C MET A 132 3.42 2.81 13.24
N PHE A 133 4.62 2.26 13.23
CA PHE A 133 5.19 1.52 12.11
C PHE A 133 5.15 0.02 12.39
N PHE A 134 4.74 -0.74 11.39
CA PHE A 134 5.03 -2.17 11.28
C PHE A 134 6.16 -2.34 10.27
N ASN A 135 7.29 -2.87 10.73
CA ASN A 135 8.49 -3.08 9.94
C ASN A 135 8.70 -4.56 9.70
N VAL A 136 8.95 -4.94 8.45
CA VAL A 136 9.37 -6.28 8.08
C VAL A 136 10.83 -6.21 7.63
N LEU A 137 11.70 -6.92 8.35
CA LEU A 137 13.14 -6.93 8.12
C LEU A 137 13.49 -8.19 7.34
N PHE A 138 14.01 -8.02 6.14
CA PHE A 138 14.43 -9.08 5.25
C PHE A 138 15.94 -9.30 5.33
N ASP A 139 16.34 -10.56 5.24
CA ASP A 139 17.66 -10.90 4.73
C ASP A 139 17.73 -10.44 3.28
N ARG A 140 18.62 -9.50 2.96
CA ARG A 140 18.57 -8.84 1.65
C ARG A 140 19.00 -9.79 0.55
N THR A 141 20.06 -10.58 0.76
CA THR A 141 20.56 -11.54 -0.23
C THR A 141 19.61 -12.71 -0.42
N ALA A 142 19.17 -13.35 0.67
CA ALA A 142 18.25 -14.48 0.59
C ALA A 142 16.83 -14.05 0.18
N GLY A 143 16.45 -12.81 0.48
CA GLY A 143 15.17 -12.23 0.13
C GLY A 143 13.99 -12.70 0.96
N THR A 144 14.26 -13.17 2.17
CA THR A 144 13.28 -13.73 3.10
C THR A 144 13.22 -12.96 4.40
N VAL A 145 12.06 -12.92 5.04
CA VAL A 145 11.85 -12.28 6.35
C VAL A 145 12.78 -12.91 7.39
N ARG A 146 13.55 -12.07 8.08
CA ARG A 146 14.28 -12.43 9.30
C ARG A 146 13.38 -12.25 10.52
N THR A 147 12.77 -11.06 10.64
CA THR A 147 11.93 -10.70 11.79
C THR A 147 10.99 -9.54 11.46
N THR A 148 10.12 -9.20 12.39
CA THR A 148 9.21 -8.05 12.32
C THR A 148 9.40 -7.18 13.55
N GLN A 149 9.21 -5.87 13.41
CA GLN A 149 9.27 -4.91 14.51
C GLN A 149 8.06 -3.99 14.49
N ARG A 150 7.66 -3.51 15.67
CA ARG A 150 6.66 -2.45 15.83
C ARG A 150 7.29 -1.31 16.58
N LEU A 151 7.20 -0.11 16.02
CA LEU A 151 7.76 1.11 16.61
C LEU A 151 6.68 2.17 16.62
N GLU A 152 6.59 2.95 17.69
CA GLU A 152 5.78 4.15 17.66
C GLU A 152 6.34 5.12 16.62
N GLU A 153 5.47 5.75 15.84
CA GLU A 153 5.83 6.88 15.00
C GLU A 153 6.02 8.10 15.90
N ILE A 154 7.16 8.15 16.58
CA ILE A 154 7.58 9.32 17.35
C ILE A 154 7.98 10.38 16.33
N LEU A 155 7.13 11.40 16.15
CA LEU A 155 7.53 12.61 15.44
C LEU A 155 8.72 13.20 16.20
N PHE A 156 9.92 13.16 15.60
CA PHE A 156 11.15 13.79 16.10
C PHE A 156 11.08 15.34 16.21
N LEU A 157 9.89 15.93 16.39
CA LEU A 157 9.67 17.38 16.52
C LEU A 157 9.66 17.89 17.96
N ASP A 158 10.03 17.07 18.96
CA ASP A 158 10.23 17.53 20.36
C ASP A 158 11.72 17.51 20.79
N GLN A 159 12.65 17.73 19.85
CA GLN A 159 14.08 17.87 20.17
C GLN A 159 14.49 19.33 20.46
N ASN A 160 13.54 20.26 20.63
CA ASN A 160 13.80 21.67 20.92
C ASN A 160 12.93 22.21 22.08
N MET A 161 12.95 21.51 23.22
CA MET A 161 12.55 22.05 24.52
C MET A 161 13.72 21.94 25.49
#